data_AF-M4DZY3-F1
#
_entry.id   AF-M4DZY3-F1
#
_cell.length_a   1.000
_cell.length_b   1.000
_cell.length_c   1.000
_cell.angle_alpha   90.00
_cell.angle_beta   90.00
_cell.angle_gamma   90.00
#
_symmetry.space_group_name_H-M   'P 1'
#
loop_
_entity.id
_entity.type
_entity.pdbx_description
1 polymer ?
#
loop_
_entity_poly.entity_id
_entity_poly.type
_entity_poly.pdbx_seq_one_letter_code
_entity_poly.pdbx_strand_id
1 'polypeptide(L)'
;MKDGVLRMIVSRVKVKDHDNKCTLFLPPNTGVCGDDMLVLPNENEVKFYGENKEVCEHDESCRIFMGAVKGSSFCAPGVPPLSHDIAWDAEFGVLKVRVSPPGSNISSE
;
A
#
# COMPACT_ATOMS: atom_id res chain seq x y z
N MET A 1 12.16 28.01 2.23
CA MET A 1 11.96 26.76 1.45
C MET A 1 10.46 26.53 1.37
N LYS A 2 9.89 26.38 0.16
CA LYS A 2 8.46 26.06 0.01
C LYS A 2 8.27 24.61 0.43
N ASP A 3 7.26 24.35 1.28
CA ASP A 3 6.84 23.06 1.81
C ASP A 3 7.14 21.90 0.84
N GLY A 4 8.26 21.20 1.09
CA GLY A 4 8.89 20.25 0.18
C GLY A 4 8.17 18.91 0.11
N VAL A 5 6.86 18.91 -0.15
CA VAL A 5 6.08 17.68 -0.30
C VAL A 5 6.37 17.08 -1.69
N LEU A 6 7.16 16.02 -1.72
CA LEU A 6 7.40 15.25 -2.93
C LEU A 6 6.12 14.49 -3.31
N ARG A 7 5.46 14.90 -4.40
CA ARG A 7 4.29 14.19 -4.93
C ARG A 7 4.75 13.10 -5.89
N MET A 8 4.86 11.87 -5.39
CA MET A 8 5.24 10.72 -6.21
C MET A 8 4.04 10.23 -7.03
N ILE A 9 4.18 10.20 -8.37
CA ILE A 9 3.24 9.52 -9.25
C ILE A 9 3.61 8.04 -9.24
N VAL A 10 2.87 7.25 -8.48
CA VAL A 10 3.06 5.81 -8.36
C VAL A 10 2.65 5.12 -9.67
N SER A 11 3.63 4.67 -10.46
CA SER A 11 3.42 3.67 -11.52
C SER A 11 2.96 2.36 -10.87
N ARG A 12 1.64 2.21 -10.71
CA ARG A 12 1.01 1.05 -10.09
C ARG A 12 1.01 -0.13 -11.06
N VAL A 13 1.57 -1.25 -10.62
CA VAL A 13 1.33 -2.56 -11.26
C VAL A 13 0.24 -3.27 -10.47
N LYS A 14 -0.85 -3.68 -11.15
CA LYS A 14 -1.94 -4.47 -10.58
C LYS A 14 -1.89 -5.86 -11.20
N VAL A 15 -1.70 -6.87 -10.36
CA VAL A 15 -1.81 -8.28 -10.75
C VAL A 15 -3.09 -8.83 -10.16
N LYS A 16 -3.94 -9.41 -11.02
CA LYS A 16 -5.19 -10.06 -10.63
C LYS A 16 -5.01 -11.57 -10.75
N ASP A 17 -5.41 -12.30 -9.71
CA ASP A 17 -5.49 -13.75 -9.72
C ASP A 17 -6.91 -14.25 -10.06
N HIS A 18 -7.05 -15.56 -10.30
CA HIS A 18 -8.32 -16.25 -10.56
C HIS A 18 -9.37 -16.02 -9.44
N ASP A 19 -8.94 -15.85 -8.19
CA ASP A 19 -9.81 -15.63 -7.01
C ASP A 19 -10.23 -14.16 -6.81
N ASN A 20 -10.12 -13.30 -7.84
CA ASN A 20 -10.27 -11.85 -7.71
C ASN A 20 -9.38 -11.22 -6.64
N LYS A 21 -8.26 -11.86 -6.31
CA LYS A 21 -7.21 -11.28 -5.47
C LYS A 21 -6.39 -10.29 -6.28
N CYS A 22 -6.07 -9.17 -5.64
CA CYS A 22 -5.38 -8.05 -6.26
C CYS A 22 -4.06 -7.82 -5.53
N THR A 23 -2.94 -7.87 -6.25
CA THR A 23 -1.63 -7.44 -5.71
C THR A 23 -1.24 -6.13 -6.37
N LEU A 24 -0.97 -5.12 -5.55
CA LEU A 24 -0.53 -3.80 -5.98
C LEU A 24 0.93 -3.60 -5.61
N PHE A 25 1.75 -3.25 -6.60
CA PHE A 25 3.14 -2.86 -6.41
C PHE A 25 3.23 -1.34 -6.49
N LEU A 26 3.82 -0.73 -5.48
CA LEU A 26 3.98 0.71 -5.35
C LEU A 26 5.49 1.05 -5.40
N PRO A 27 5.93 1.93 -6.32
CA PRO A 27 7.34 2.31 -6.53
C PRO A 27 7.87 3.12 -5.34
N PRO A 28 9.19 3.33 -5.27
CA PRO A 28 9.91 2.88 -4.09
C PRO A 28 9.73 3.77 -2.86
N ASN A 29 9.58 3.08 -1.72
CA ASN A 29 9.87 3.61 -0.41
C ASN A 29 11.39 3.76 -0.36
N THR A 30 11.92 4.93 -0.71
CA THR A 30 13.37 5.14 -0.67
C THR A 30 13.83 5.12 0.78
N GLY A 31 14.23 3.95 1.28
CA GLY A 31 14.85 3.75 2.58
C GLY A 31 13.92 3.48 3.77
N VAL A 32 12.60 3.40 3.60
CA VAL A 32 11.71 3.10 4.76
C VAL A 32 11.81 1.62 5.11
N CYS A 33 12.13 1.32 6.37
CA CYS A 33 12.08 -0.05 6.90
C CYS A 33 10.63 -0.56 6.93
N GLY A 34 10.43 -1.86 6.73
CA GLY A 34 9.10 -2.47 6.85
C GLY A 34 8.46 -2.15 8.21
N ASP A 35 9.20 -2.19 9.31
CA ASP A 35 8.68 -1.89 10.65
C ASP A 35 8.21 -0.44 10.84
N ASP A 36 8.68 0.49 9.99
CA ASP A 36 8.28 1.90 10.00
C ASP A 36 7.16 2.20 9.00
N MET A 37 6.57 1.18 8.37
CA MET A 37 5.42 1.29 7.49
C MET A 37 4.10 1.05 8.22
N LEU A 38 3.14 1.93 7.96
CA LEU A 38 1.77 1.84 8.45
C LEU A 38 0.81 1.80 7.26
N VAL A 39 0.09 0.69 7.11
CA VAL A 39 -0.92 0.50 6.05
C VAL A 39 -2.31 0.45 6.69
N LEU A 40 -3.16 1.41 6.34
CA LEU A 40 -4.48 1.63 6.94
C LEU A 40 -5.58 1.53 5.88
N PRO A 41 -6.46 0.52 5.97
CA PRO A 41 -7.68 0.53 5.18
C PRO A 41 -8.69 1.55 5.71
N ASN A 42 -9.43 2.15 4.79
CA ASN A 42 -10.54 3.07 5.05
C ASN A 42 -11.71 2.74 4.09
N GLU A 43 -12.85 3.40 4.23
CA GLU A 43 -14.09 3.09 3.52
C GLU A 43 -13.95 3.09 1.99
N ASN A 44 -13.03 3.87 1.41
CA ASN A 44 -12.86 3.96 -0.05
C ASN A 44 -11.42 3.82 -0.52
N GLU A 45 -10.45 3.70 0.38
CA GLU A 45 -9.05 3.65 0.03
C GLU A 45 -8.21 2.90 1.05
N VAL A 46 -7.05 2.40 0.62
CA VAL A 46 -5.99 1.92 1.50
C VAL A 46 -4.88 2.95 1.49
N LYS A 47 -4.63 3.57 2.64
CA LYS A 47 -3.56 4.55 2.83
C LYS A 47 -2.31 3.84 3.33
N PHE A 48 -1.16 4.37 2.98
CA PHE A 48 0.11 3.92 3.51
C PHE A 48 0.96 5.12 3.88
N TYR A 49 1.65 4.97 5.00
CA TYR A 49 2.51 5.95 5.62
C TYR A 49 3.82 5.27 5.96
N GLY A 50 4.93 5.94 5.73
CA GLY A 50 6.24 5.42 6.12
C GLY A 50 7.19 6.53 6.46
N GLU A 51 8.00 6.34 7.48
CA GLU A 51 9.02 7.29 7.89
C GLU A 51 10.40 6.67 7.72
N ASN A 52 11.25 7.29 6.91
CA ASN A 52 12.66 6.93 6.86
C ASN A 52 13.40 7.75 7.93
N LYS A 53 13.79 7.04 9.01
CA LYS A 53 14.50 7.59 10.18
C LYS A 53 16.02 7.59 10.01
N GLU A 54 16.55 6.71 9.16
CA GLU A 54 17.96 6.66 8.80
C GLU A 54 18.16 7.27 7.42
N VAL A 55 18.41 8.56 7.42
CA VAL A 55 18.91 9.30 6.26
C VAL A 55 20.42 9.46 6.44
N CYS A 56 21.17 9.47 5.33
CA CYS A 56 22.63 9.61 5.29
C CYS A 56 23.15 10.66 6.29
N GLU A 57 24.35 10.49 6.84
CA GLU A 57 24.95 11.18 8.02
C GLU A 57 24.88 12.73 8.06
N HIS A 58 24.38 13.37 7.00
CA HIS A 58 24.19 14.82 6.86
C HIS A 58 22.74 15.27 6.57
N ASP A 59 21.76 14.37 6.51
CA ASP A 59 20.37 14.69 6.20
C ASP A 59 19.50 14.40 7.43
N GLU A 60 19.34 15.39 8.32
CA GLU A 60 18.45 15.29 9.51
C GLU A 60 16.95 15.36 9.13
N SER A 61 16.63 15.43 7.84
CA SER A 61 15.27 15.50 7.34
C SER A 61 14.65 14.12 7.29
N CYS A 62 13.94 13.70 8.35
CA CYS A 62 13.04 12.54 8.30
C CYS A 62 12.21 12.60 7.01
N ARG A 63 12.28 11.57 6.16
CA ARG A 63 11.50 11.52 4.92
C ARG A 63 10.21 10.78 5.17
N ILE A 64 9.10 11.49 5.05
CA ILE A 64 7.75 10.93 5.19
C ILE A 64 7.22 10.56 3.81
N PHE A 65 6.84 9.30 3.65
CA PHE A 65 6.22 8.74 2.46
C PHE A 65 4.74 8.53 2.75
N MET A 66 3.88 9.11 1.92
CA MET A 66 2.44 8.99 2.04
C MET A 66 1.83 8.70 0.69
N GLY A 67 0.91 7.75 0.66
CA GLY A 67 0.10 7.52 -0.52
C GLY A 67 -1.18 6.77 -0.23
N ALA A 68 -2.01 6.65 -1.26
CA ALA A 68 -3.30 6.02 -1.13
C ALA A 68 -3.70 5.25 -2.39
N VAL A 69 -4.48 4.20 -2.15
CA VAL A 69 -5.00 3.29 -3.15
C VAL A 69 -6.52 3.37 -3.12
N LYS A 70 -7.14 3.96 -4.14
CA LYS A 70 -8.61 3.97 -4.23
C LYS A 70 -9.18 2.57 -4.46
N GLY A 71 -10.31 2.28 -3.83
CA GLY A 71 -11.02 1.01 -3.89
C GLY A 71 -11.54 0.65 -5.28
N SER A 72 -11.75 1.64 -6.15
CA SER A 72 -12.03 1.41 -7.57
C SER A 72 -10.90 0.66 -8.29
N SER A 73 -9.70 0.61 -7.71
CA SER A 73 -8.58 -0.16 -8.23
C SER A 73 -8.56 -1.62 -7.76
N PHE A 74 -9.44 -2.03 -6.86
CA PHE A 74 -9.49 -3.41 -6.37
C PHE A 74 -10.14 -4.35 -7.38
N CYS A 75 -9.99 -5.64 -7.12
CA CYS A 75 -10.43 -6.71 -8.02
C CYS A 75 -11.85 -7.21 -7.70
N ALA A 76 -12.50 -6.65 -6.67
CA ALA A 76 -13.87 -6.90 -6.29
C ALA A 76 -14.67 -5.58 -6.29
N PRO A 77 -15.21 -5.15 -7.45
CA PRO A 77 -15.99 -3.92 -7.53
C PRO A 77 -17.26 -4.01 -6.68
N GLY A 78 -17.60 -2.91 -5.98
CA GLY A 78 -18.79 -2.83 -5.13
C GLY A 78 -18.62 -3.36 -3.70
N VAL A 79 -17.49 -4.01 -3.40
CA VAL A 79 -17.17 -4.44 -2.02
C VAL A 79 -16.35 -3.34 -1.33
N PRO A 80 -16.72 -2.89 -0.13
CA PRO A 80 -15.92 -1.91 0.62
C PRO A 80 -14.51 -2.46 0.93
N PRO A 81 -13.44 -1.63 0.87
CA PRO A 81 -12.08 -2.02 1.26
C PRO A 81 -12.00 -2.60 2.68
N LEU A 82 -12.81 -2.10 3.61
CA LEU A 82 -12.86 -2.59 4.99
C LEU A 82 -13.39 -4.04 5.10
N SER A 83 -14.09 -4.52 4.08
CA SER A 83 -14.53 -5.92 3.99
C SER A 83 -13.48 -6.82 3.36
N HIS A 84 -12.36 -6.27 2.86
CA HIS A 84 -11.28 -7.05 2.29
C HIS A 84 -10.28 -7.46 3.37
N ASP A 85 -9.68 -8.63 3.19
CA ASP A 85 -8.46 -8.99 3.89
C ASP A 85 -7.28 -8.28 3.20
N ILE A 86 -6.54 -7.49 3.98
CA ILE A 86 -5.45 -6.66 3.49
C ILE A 86 -4.17 -7.07 4.20
N ALA A 87 -3.25 -7.60 3.41
CA ALA A 87 -1.90 -7.92 3.84
C ALA A 87 -0.91 -7.06 3.05
N TRP A 88 0.25 -6.80 3.62
CA TRP A 88 1.29 -6.03 2.95
C TRP A 88 2.67 -6.51 3.35
N ASP A 89 3.63 -6.21 2.49
CA ASP A 89 5.05 -6.52 2.65
C ASP A 89 5.87 -5.40 2.02
N ALA A 90 7.03 -5.09 2.61
CA ALA A 90 7.91 -4.03 2.15
C ALA A 90 9.34 -4.57 2.06
N GLU A 91 9.79 -4.86 0.84
CA GLU A 91 11.08 -5.48 0.59
C GLU A 91 11.80 -4.77 -0.56
N PHE A 92 13.12 -4.58 -0.43
CA PHE A 92 13.96 -3.89 -1.42
C PHE A 92 13.41 -2.53 -1.89
N GLY A 93 12.78 -1.80 -0.97
CA GLY A 93 12.17 -0.50 -1.24
C GLY A 93 10.83 -0.57 -1.99
N VAL A 94 10.23 -1.73 -2.19
CA VAL A 94 8.93 -1.87 -2.86
C VAL A 94 7.85 -2.23 -1.84
N LEU A 95 6.78 -1.44 -1.76
CA LEU A 95 5.59 -1.81 -1.00
C LEU A 95 4.67 -2.67 -1.86
N LYS A 96 4.43 -3.90 -1.40
CA LYS A 96 3.49 -4.85 -1.98
C LYS A 96 2.24 -4.88 -1.10
N VAL A 97 1.09 -4.49 -1.65
CA VAL A 97 -0.20 -4.56 -0.95
C VAL A 97 -1.05 -5.65 -1.60
N ARG A 98 -1.42 -6.66 -0.83
CA ARG A 98 -2.37 -7.71 -1.22
C ARG A 98 -3.74 -7.37 -0.69
N VAL A 99 -4.71 -7.34 -1.59
CA VAL A 99 -6.12 -7.08 -1.28
C VAL A 99 -6.92 -8.31 -1.72
N SER A 100 -7.43 -9.05 -0.74
CA SER A 100 -8.25 -10.24 -0.96
C SER A 100 -9.71 -9.91 -0.66
N PRO A 101 -10.66 -10.27 -1.54
CA PRO A 101 -12.07 -10.11 -1.22
C PRO A 101 -12.44 -10.89 0.05
N PRO A 102 -13.51 -10.50 0.76
CA PRO A 102 -14.05 -11.29 1.86
C PRO A 102 -14.30 -12.70 1.36
N GLY A 103 -13.82 -13.71 2.09
CA GLY A 103 -13.98 -15.10 1.69
C GLY A 103 -15.45 -15.41 1.43
N SER A 104 -15.76 -15.85 0.21
CA SER A 104 -17.00 -16.59 -0.01
C SER A 104 -16.89 -17.84 0.86
N ASN A 105 -17.74 -17.95 1.89
CA ASN A 105 -17.99 -19.24 2.55
C ASN A 105 -18.62 -20.16 1.50
N ILE A 106 -17.81 -20.73 0.62
CA ILE A 106 -18.16 -21.97 -0.04
C ILE A 106 -17.69 -23.07 0.89
N SER A 107 -18.57 -23.40 1.84
CA SER A 107 -18.58 -24.71 2.48
C SER A 107 -18.57 -25.74 1.35
N SER A 108 -17.40 -26.31 1.08
CA SER A 108 -17.33 -27.53 0.29
C SER A 108 -17.67 -28.65 1.26
N GLU A 109 -18.93 -29.07 1.22
CA GLU A 109 -19.43 -30.28 1.88
C GLU A 109 -18.82 -31.53 1.25
#